data_AF-A0AAV0NQC4-F1
#
_entry.id   AF-A0AAV0NQC4-F1
#
_cell.length_a   1.000
_cell.length_b   1.000
_cell.length_c   1.000
_cell.angle_alpha   90.00
_cell.angle_beta   90.00
_cell.angle_gamma   90.00
#
_symmetry.space_group_name_H-M   'P 1'
#
loop_
_entity.id
_entity.type
_entity.pdbx_description
1 polymer ?
#
loop_
_entity_poly.entity_id
_entity_poly.type
_entity_poly.pdbx_seq_one_letter_code
_entity_poly.pdbx_strand_id
1 'polypeptide(L)'
;MNNYDWWKEFKLLDFLKQVGRYARVGTMVAKESVKKRLESEQGMSYTEFSYQLLQGYDFLYLFQNHGVNVHIGGSDQWGNITAGTDLIRRTLQPKEGEGGFGLTFPLLLKSDGTKFGKSEDGAIWLSSAMLSPYQHLFSVPDSNVIKFLKMLTFLDMKVVDEMELQMQSPGYLPNTAQKLLAEELTRFVHGEEGLREAIKAAEALRPGAETKLD
;
A
#
# COMPACT_ATOMS: atom_id res chain seq x y z
N MET A 1 -0.65 15.06 8.46
CA MET A 1 0.72 15.62 8.38
C MET A 1 1.07 15.77 6.91
N ASN A 2 1.71 16.86 6.51
CA ASN A 2 2.18 17.06 5.14
C ASN A 2 3.66 17.41 5.18
N ASN A 3 4.52 16.68 4.45
CA ASN A 3 5.96 16.94 4.48
C ASN A 3 6.35 18.31 3.92
N TYR A 4 5.46 18.91 3.12
CA TYR A 4 5.56 20.31 2.72
C TYR A 4 5.74 21.26 3.91
N ASP A 5 5.17 20.94 5.07
CA ASP A 5 5.21 21.81 6.26
C ASP A 5 6.64 22.07 6.75
N TRP A 6 7.54 21.09 6.68
CA TRP A 6 8.95 21.28 7.01
C TRP A 6 9.82 21.58 5.78
N TRP A 7 9.47 21.08 4.60
CA TRP A 7 10.27 21.33 3.39
C TRP A 7 10.17 22.75 2.86
N LYS A 8 9.03 23.44 3.02
CA LYS A 8 8.80 24.76 2.40
C LYS A 8 9.81 25.84 2.81
N GLU A 9 10.37 25.76 4.03
CA GLU A 9 11.40 26.67 4.53
C GLU A 9 12.80 26.02 4.58
N PHE A 10 12.93 24.76 4.16
CA PHE A 10 14.17 24.00 4.32
C PHE A 10 15.17 24.34 3.22
N LYS A 11 16.23 25.05 3.58
CA LYS A 11 17.22 25.55 2.62
C LYS A 11 18.11 24.42 2.13
N LEU A 12 18.52 24.50 0.87
CA LEU A 12 19.42 23.52 0.26
C LEU A 12 20.74 23.35 1.03
N LEU A 13 21.33 24.43 1.55
CA LEU A 13 22.56 24.33 2.34
C LEU A 13 22.35 23.58 3.66
N ASP A 14 21.19 23.75 4.29
CA ASP A 14 20.81 23.00 5.49
C ASP A 14 20.59 21.53 5.15
N PHE A 15 19.98 21.23 4.00
CA PHE A 15 19.87 19.86 3.50
C PHE A 15 21.22 19.19 3.28
N LEU A 16 22.15 19.86 2.61
CA LEU A 16 23.50 19.33 2.40
C LEU A 16 24.22 19.07 3.73
N LYS A 17 24.05 19.97 4.71
CA LYS A 17 24.67 19.86 6.03
C LYS A 17 24.02 18.79 6.92
N GLN A 18 22.70 18.67 6.93
CA GLN A 18 21.99 17.78 7.85
C GLN A 18 21.82 16.37 7.26
N VAL A 19 21.60 16.27 5.95
CA VAL A 19 21.28 15.01 5.27
C VAL A 19 22.43 14.60 4.35
N GLY A 20 22.85 15.51 3.47
CA GLY A 20 23.85 15.25 2.43
C GLY A 20 25.19 14.74 2.96
N ARG A 21 25.64 15.22 4.13
CA ARG A 21 26.90 14.77 4.76
C ARG A 21 26.92 13.28 5.11
N TYR A 22 25.76 12.65 5.28
CA TYR A 22 25.62 11.21 5.57
C TYR A 22 25.32 10.39 4.31
N ALA A 23 25.00 11.05 3.19
CA ALA A 23 24.66 10.43 1.92
C ALA A 23 25.91 9.97 1.15
N ARG A 24 26.28 8.69 1.31
CA ARG A 24 27.36 8.09 0.52
C ARG A 24 26.83 7.65 -0.84
N VAL A 25 27.26 8.33 -1.91
CA VAL A 25 26.81 8.07 -3.29
C VAL A 25 26.95 6.60 -3.67
N GLY A 26 28.09 5.96 -3.37
CA GLY A 26 28.30 4.53 -3.67
C GLY A 26 27.25 3.61 -3.01
N THR A 27 26.88 3.90 -1.76
CA THR A 27 25.85 3.14 -1.03
C THR A 27 24.47 3.37 -1.64
N MET A 28 24.16 4.60 -2.05
CA MET A 28 22.88 4.94 -2.69
C MET A 28 22.73 4.26 -4.05
N VAL A 29 23.79 4.26 -4.87
CA VAL A 29 23.82 3.62 -6.20
C VAL A 29 23.75 2.09 -6.10
N ALA A 30 24.34 1.50 -5.06
CA ALA A 30 24.32 0.05 -4.85
C ALA A 30 22.93 -0.52 -4.51
N LYS A 31 21.95 0.32 -4.15
CA LYS A 31 20.58 -0.15 -3.91
C LYS A 31 19.97 -0.69 -5.20
N GLU A 32 19.38 -1.87 -5.15
CA GLU A 32 18.90 -2.59 -6.34
C GLU A 32 17.91 -1.78 -7.18
N SER A 33 16.99 -1.05 -6.55
CA SER A 33 16.03 -0.16 -7.22
C SER A 33 16.71 0.99 -7.98
N VAL A 34 17.77 1.55 -7.39
CA VAL A 34 18.55 2.65 -7.99
C VAL A 34 19.40 2.13 -9.12
N LYS A 35 20.11 1.02 -8.90
CA LYS A 35 20.96 0.37 -9.90
C LYS A 35 20.18 0.01 -11.17
N LYS A 36 19.05 -0.70 -11.02
CA LYS A 36 18.20 -1.11 -12.16
C LYS A 36 17.70 0.08 -12.98
N ARG A 37 17.38 1.20 -12.34
CA ARG A 37 16.89 2.40 -13.02
C ARG A 37 18.02 3.18 -13.69
N LEU A 38 19.18 3.28 -13.06
CA LEU A 38 20.38 3.87 -13.66
C LEU A 38 20.85 3.12 -14.92
N GLU A 39 20.75 1.79 -14.92
CA GLU A 39 21.10 0.93 -16.07
C GLU A 39 20.04 0.96 -17.20
N SER A 40 18.86 1.54 -16.96
CA SER A 40 17.81 1.68 -17.97
C SER A 40 18.15 2.76 -18.99
N GLU A 41 17.62 2.67 -20.21
CA GLU A 41 17.88 3.64 -21.29
C GLU A 41 17.53 5.09 -20.92
N GLN A 42 16.54 5.28 -20.05
CA GLN A 42 16.11 6.59 -19.55
C GLN A 42 17.03 7.14 -18.46
N GLY A 43 17.85 6.28 -17.83
CA GLY A 43 18.66 6.61 -16.68
C GLY A 43 17.83 7.03 -15.46
N MET A 44 18.45 7.85 -14.60
CA MET A 44 17.81 8.43 -13.41
C MET A 44 18.24 9.88 -13.26
N SER A 45 17.29 10.78 -13.05
CA SER A 45 17.55 12.19 -12.76
C SER A 45 18.10 12.40 -11.35
N TYR A 46 18.78 13.53 -11.12
CA TYR A 46 19.20 13.91 -9.76
C TYR A 46 18.00 14.06 -8.81
N THR A 47 16.87 14.55 -9.32
CA THR A 47 15.62 14.67 -8.56
C THR A 47 15.17 13.30 -8.04
N GLU A 48 15.06 12.30 -8.91
CA GLU A 48 14.72 10.92 -8.52
C GLU A 48 15.77 10.32 -7.56
N PHE A 49 17.06 10.54 -7.85
CA PHE A 49 18.15 10.01 -7.02
C PHE A 49 18.13 10.58 -5.60
N SER A 50 17.80 11.87 -5.46
CA SER A 50 17.74 12.59 -4.19
C SER A 50 16.52 12.23 -3.33
N TYR A 51 15.48 11.61 -3.93
CA TYR A 51 14.22 11.31 -3.24
C TYR A 51 14.40 10.46 -1.98
N GLN A 52 15.29 9.47 -2.02
CA GLN A 52 15.58 8.61 -0.86
C GLN A 52 16.10 9.40 0.35
N LEU A 53 16.77 10.54 0.11
CA LEU A 53 17.28 11.42 1.16
C LEU A 53 16.17 12.30 1.72
N LEU A 54 15.26 12.78 0.87
CA LEU A 54 14.08 13.53 1.29
C LEU A 54 13.19 12.66 2.19
N GLN A 55 12.83 11.46 1.74
CA GLN A 55 12.04 10.52 2.53
C GLN A 55 12.78 10.06 3.80
N GLY A 56 14.11 9.97 3.75
CA GLY A 56 14.92 9.69 4.94
C GLY A 56 14.84 10.80 5.98
N TYR A 57 14.90 12.06 5.55
CA TYR A 57 14.74 13.22 6.43
C TYR A 57 13.31 13.36 6.97
N ASP A 58 12.30 13.03 6.17
CA ASP A 58 10.90 12.96 6.66
C ASP A 58 10.81 12.01 7.87
N PHE A 59 11.46 10.85 7.80
CA PHE A 59 11.45 9.92 8.93
C PHE A 59 12.21 10.47 10.14
N LEU A 60 13.38 11.10 9.94
CA LEU A 60 14.12 11.76 11.01
C LEU A 60 13.27 12.85 11.69
N TYR A 61 12.60 13.69 10.91
CA TYR A 61 11.74 14.75 11.41
C TYR A 61 10.61 14.17 12.27
N LEU A 62 9.90 13.14 11.76
CA LEU A 62 8.81 12.50 12.50
C LEU A 62 9.30 11.80 13.76
N PHE A 63 10.49 11.20 13.72
CA PHE A 63 11.12 10.61 14.89
C PHE A 63 11.37 11.65 16.00
N GLN A 64 11.94 12.80 15.65
CA GLN A 64 12.27 13.85 16.63
C GLN A 64 11.05 14.60 17.15
N ASN A 65 10.10 14.93 16.27
CA ASN A 65 9.02 15.87 16.60
C ASN A 65 7.72 15.17 16.99
N HIS A 66 7.54 13.90 16.61
CA HIS A 66 6.30 13.16 16.82
C HIS A 66 6.51 11.78 17.48
N GLY A 67 7.75 11.41 17.83
CA GLY A 67 8.05 10.11 18.44
C GLY A 67 7.82 8.92 17.51
N VAL A 68 7.74 9.14 16.20
CA VAL A 68 7.52 8.07 15.22
C VAL A 68 8.80 7.25 15.08
N ASN A 69 8.77 6.00 15.51
CA ASN A 69 9.94 5.11 15.47
C ASN A 69 9.81 3.93 14.51
N VAL A 70 8.69 3.78 13.79
CA VAL A 70 8.50 2.72 12.77
C VAL A 70 8.07 3.34 11.45
N HIS A 71 8.78 3.01 10.38
CA HIS A 71 8.41 3.36 9.00
C HIS A 71 7.95 2.10 8.26
N ILE A 72 6.69 2.12 7.82
CA ILE A 72 6.08 1.01 7.08
C ILE A 72 5.85 1.43 5.63
N GLY A 73 6.14 0.56 4.68
CA GLY A 73 5.91 0.83 3.26
C GLY A 73 5.72 -0.43 2.42
N GLY A 74 5.51 -0.24 1.11
CA GLY A 74 5.52 -1.34 0.13
C GLY A 74 6.90 -1.99 0.01
N SER A 75 6.97 -3.19 -0.56
CA SER A 75 8.23 -3.93 -0.76
C SER A 75 9.29 -3.13 -1.54
N ASP A 76 8.87 -2.26 -2.45
CA ASP A 76 9.71 -1.37 -3.25
C ASP A 76 10.30 -0.19 -2.46
N GLN A 77 9.78 0.10 -1.26
CA GLN A 77 10.23 1.19 -0.39
C GLN A 77 11.40 0.81 0.52
N TRP A 78 11.87 -0.44 0.52
CA TRP A 78 12.94 -0.90 1.41
C TRP A 78 14.21 -0.02 1.35
N GLY A 79 14.58 0.39 0.14
CA GLY A 79 15.71 1.30 -0.06
C GLY A 79 15.51 2.65 0.64
N ASN A 80 14.31 3.22 0.58
CA ASN A 80 14.06 4.53 1.18
C ASN A 80 13.92 4.43 2.72
N ILE A 81 13.25 3.38 3.20
CA ILE A 81 13.09 3.10 4.63
C ILE A 81 14.46 2.95 5.31
N THR A 82 15.36 2.15 4.70
CA THR A 82 16.73 1.95 5.24
C THR A 82 17.59 3.21 5.19
N ALA A 83 17.32 4.13 4.25
CA ALA A 83 18.00 5.43 4.24
C ALA A 83 17.57 6.28 5.44
N GLY A 84 16.28 6.28 5.80
CA GLY A 84 15.78 6.99 6.97
C GLY A 84 16.29 6.40 8.30
N THR A 85 16.29 5.08 8.45
CA THR A 85 16.82 4.43 9.67
C THR A 85 18.32 4.71 9.86
N ASP A 86 19.12 4.66 8.78
CA ASP A 86 20.54 5.00 8.85
C ASP A 86 20.77 6.48 9.17
N LEU A 87 19.94 7.38 8.61
CA LEU A 87 20.01 8.81 8.91
C LEU A 87 19.70 9.10 10.39
N ILE A 88 18.64 8.50 10.96
CA ILE A 88 18.32 8.60 12.38
C ILE A 88 19.50 8.13 13.23
N ARG A 89 20.05 6.95 12.92
CA ARG A 89 21.18 6.37 13.65
C ARG A 89 22.40 7.28 13.63
N ARG A 90 22.77 7.83 12.46
CA ARG A 90 23.96 8.68 12.31
C ARG A 90 23.79 10.09 12.88
N THR A 91 22.57 10.60 12.87
CA THR A 91 22.28 11.97 13.33
C THR A 91 22.10 12.03 14.83
N LEU A 92 21.34 11.09 15.39
CA LEU A 92 20.91 11.13 16.79
C LEU A 92 21.67 10.17 17.70
N GLN A 93 22.31 9.13 17.14
CA GLN A 93 22.98 8.08 17.91
C GLN A 93 22.13 7.59 19.09
N PRO A 94 20.88 7.15 18.83
CA PRO A 94 19.97 6.71 19.88
C PRO A 94 20.55 5.50 20.61
N LYS A 95 20.13 5.30 21.86
CA LYS A 95 20.52 4.12 22.63
C LYS A 95 20.00 2.84 21.95
N GLU A 96 20.59 1.72 22.33
CA GLU A 96 20.11 0.42 21.88
C GLU A 96 18.62 0.24 22.19
N GLY A 97 17.83 -0.16 21.19
CA GLY A 97 16.38 -0.30 21.29
C GLY A 97 15.56 0.99 21.05
N GLU A 98 16.19 2.17 21.00
CA GLU A 98 15.50 3.46 20.83
C GLU A 98 15.61 4.02 19.39
N GLY A 99 16.00 3.20 18.42
CA GLY A 99 16.22 3.60 17.03
C GLY A 99 14.97 3.69 16.17
N GLY A 100 15.16 4.08 14.91
CA GLY A 100 14.14 3.95 13.87
C GLY A 100 14.13 2.53 13.30
N PHE A 101 12.94 1.96 13.16
CA PHE A 101 12.69 0.63 12.60
C PHE A 101 11.96 0.72 11.26
N GLY A 102 12.11 -0.32 10.44
CA GLY A 102 11.51 -0.40 9.12
C GLY A 102 10.79 -1.71 8.92
N LEU A 103 9.61 -1.67 8.31
CA LEU A 103 8.86 -2.86 7.90
C LEU A 103 8.31 -2.66 6.48
N THR A 104 8.33 -3.71 5.68
CA THR A 104 7.70 -3.70 4.36
C THR A 104 6.63 -4.77 4.26
N PHE A 105 5.56 -4.44 3.55
CA PHE A 105 4.55 -5.42 3.18
C PHE A 105 4.97 -6.17 1.90
N PRO A 106 4.63 -7.47 1.79
CA PRO A 106 4.84 -8.20 0.56
C PRO A 106 3.99 -7.62 -0.58
N LEU A 107 4.43 -7.81 -1.83
CA LEU A 107 3.61 -7.49 -2.99
C LEU A 107 2.33 -8.30 -2.95
N LEU A 108 1.19 -7.61 -3.06
CA LEU A 108 -0.08 -8.28 -3.22
C LEU A 108 -0.23 -8.76 -4.66
N LEU A 109 0.17 -10.01 -4.89
CA LEU A 109 0.06 -10.71 -6.17
C LEU A 109 -1.17 -11.62 -6.17
N LYS A 110 -1.81 -11.74 -7.33
CA LYS A 110 -2.77 -12.81 -7.65
C LYS A 110 -2.02 -14.13 -7.88
N SER A 111 -2.76 -15.24 -7.88
CA SER A 111 -2.24 -16.59 -8.13
C SER A 111 -1.53 -16.74 -9.48
N ASP A 112 -1.84 -15.90 -10.46
CA ASP A 112 -1.18 -15.84 -11.77
C ASP A 112 0.11 -14.99 -11.79
N GLY A 113 0.52 -14.43 -10.64
CA GLY A 113 1.70 -13.57 -10.51
C GLY A 113 1.49 -12.10 -10.89
N THR A 114 0.30 -11.71 -11.34
CA THR A 114 -0.02 -10.30 -11.65
C THR A 114 -0.29 -9.50 -10.38
N LYS A 115 -0.04 -8.17 -10.42
CA LYS A 115 -0.30 -7.28 -9.28
C LYS A 115 -1.80 -7.09 -9.06
N PHE A 116 -2.24 -7.21 -7.83
CA PHE A 116 -3.59 -6.82 -7.42
C PHE A 116 -3.79 -5.30 -7.63
N GLY A 117 -4.99 -4.90 -8.07
CA GLY A 117 -5.30 -3.50 -8.37
C GLY A 117 -4.97 -3.03 -9.78
N LYS A 118 -4.30 -3.84 -10.61
CA LYS A 118 -4.25 -3.65 -12.07
C LYS A 118 -5.20 -4.64 -12.72
N SER A 119 -6.34 -4.15 -13.19
CA SER A 119 -7.25 -4.89 -14.07
C SER A 119 -6.91 -4.63 -15.54
N GLU A 120 -7.44 -5.44 -16.45
CA GLU A 120 -7.32 -5.17 -17.90
C GLU A 120 -7.90 -3.80 -18.28
N ASP A 121 -8.91 -3.33 -17.53
CA ASP A 121 -9.59 -2.04 -17.70
C ASP A 121 -8.95 -0.88 -16.90
N GLY A 122 -7.82 -1.11 -16.22
CA GLY A 122 -7.10 -0.09 -15.45
C GLY A 122 -7.09 -0.31 -13.94
N ALA A 123 -6.88 0.77 -13.17
CA ALA A 123 -6.75 0.71 -11.72
C ALA A 123 -8.11 0.59 -11.01
N ILE A 124 -8.16 -0.14 -9.90
CA ILE A 124 -9.29 -0.08 -8.96
C ILE A 124 -9.09 1.14 -8.08
N TRP A 125 -9.94 2.16 -8.25
CA TRP A 125 -9.82 3.40 -7.50
C TRP A 125 -10.63 3.34 -6.20
N LEU A 126 -10.17 4.07 -5.18
CA LEU A 126 -10.91 4.26 -3.93
C LEU A 126 -11.93 5.41 -4.03
N SER A 127 -11.86 6.22 -5.08
CA SER A 127 -12.80 7.32 -5.27
C SER A 127 -14.12 6.78 -5.80
N SER A 128 -15.24 7.12 -5.15
CA SER A 128 -16.59 6.74 -5.61
C SER A 128 -16.94 7.28 -6.99
N ALA A 129 -16.26 8.34 -7.44
CA ALA A 129 -16.42 8.90 -8.79
C ALA A 129 -15.77 8.04 -9.89
N MET A 130 -14.94 7.05 -9.53
CA MET A 130 -14.09 6.30 -10.45
C MET A 130 -14.27 4.79 -10.19
N LEU A 131 -15.20 4.12 -10.90
CA LEU A 131 -15.51 2.67 -10.84
C LEU A 131 -15.87 2.13 -9.44
N SER A 132 -17.01 1.44 -9.31
CA SER A 132 -17.38 0.78 -8.04
C SER A 132 -16.45 -0.40 -7.72
N PRO A 133 -15.69 -0.38 -6.61
CA PRO A 133 -14.76 -1.47 -6.25
C PRO A 133 -15.46 -2.81 -6.00
N TYR A 134 -16.74 -2.77 -5.62
CA TYR A 134 -17.52 -3.93 -5.18
C TYR A 134 -17.54 -5.04 -6.24
N GLN A 135 -17.84 -4.70 -7.50
CA GLN A 135 -17.96 -5.70 -8.58
C GLN A 135 -16.61 -6.37 -8.86
N HIS A 136 -15.52 -5.61 -8.84
CA HIS A 136 -14.19 -6.16 -9.08
C HIS A 136 -13.78 -7.13 -7.96
N LEU A 137 -14.07 -6.77 -6.71
CA LEU A 137 -13.79 -7.62 -5.54
C LEU A 137 -14.65 -8.88 -5.53
N PHE A 138 -15.91 -8.78 -5.98
CA PHE A 138 -16.80 -9.92 -6.13
C PHE A 138 -16.30 -10.92 -7.19
N SER A 139 -15.56 -10.44 -8.21
CA SER A 139 -14.97 -11.26 -9.27
C SER A 139 -13.60 -11.86 -8.92
N VAL A 140 -13.12 -11.73 -7.67
CA VAL A 140 -11.85 -12.32 -7.25
C VAL A 140 -11.90 -13.85 -7.33
N PRO A 141 -10.89 -14.50 -7.94
CA PRO A 141 -10.83 -15.96 -8.00
C PRO A 141 -10.78 -16.61 -6.61
N ASP A 142 -11.39 -17.79 -6.46
CA ASP A 142 -11.36 -18.58 -5.22
C ASP A 142 -9.94 -18.79 -4.68
N SER A 143 -8.95 -18.96 -5.56
CA SER A 143 -7.54 -19.13 -5.20
C SER A 143 -6.91 -17.93 -4.49
N ASN A 144 -7.55 -16.75 -4.53
CA ASN A 144 -7.02 -15.51 -3.97
C ASN A 144 -7.89 -14.92 -2.85
N VAL A 145 -9.17 -15.28 -2.78
CA VAL A 145 -10.14 -14.60 -1.90
C VAL A 145 -9.78 -14.70 -0.42
N ILE A 146 -9.34 -15.87 0.06
CA ILE A 146 -8.92 -16.05 1.46
C ILE A 146 -7.69 -15.20 1.78
N LYS A 147 -6.67 -15.20 0.91
CA LYS A 147 -5.49 -14.35 1.06
C LYS A 147 -5.88 -12.87 1.15
N PHE A 148 -6.84 -12.43 0.32
CA PHE A 148 -7.29 -11.05 0.32
C PHE A 148 -8.10 -10.70 1.57
N LEU A 149 -8.93 -11.62 2.08
CA LEU A 149 -9.60 -11.44 3.38
C LEU A 149 -8.56 -11.22 4.49
N LYS A 150 -7.51 -12.05 4.56
CA LYS A 150 -6.43 -11.93 5.55
C LYS A 150 -5.64 -10.62 5.44
N MET A 151 -5.50 -10.06 4.24
CA MET A 151 -4.62 -8.91 3.99
C MET A 151 -5.33 -7.56 3.90
N LEU A 152 -6.62 -7.53 3.54
CA LEU A 152 -7.33 -6.30 3.18
C LEU A 152 -8.53 -6.00 4.08
N THR A 153 -8.89 -6.89 5.00
CA THR A 153 -10.02 -6.70 5.92
C THR A 153 -9.55 -6.59 7.37
N PHE A 154 -10.45 -6.12 8.24
CA PHE A 154 -10.27 -6.13 9.70
C PHE A 154 -10.99 -7.30 10.38
N LEU A 155 -11.35 -8.35 9.62
CA LEU A 155 -11.99 -9.53 10.17
C LEU A 155 -11.05 -10.25 11.15
N ASP A 156 -11.63 -10.85 12.19
CA ASP A 156 -10.88 -11.77 13.05
C ASP A 156 -10.40 -12.97 12.22
N MET A 157 -9.16 -13.39 12.45
CA MET A 157 -8.56 -14.53 11.74
C MET A 157 -9.42 -15.80 11.85
N LYS A 158 -10.13 -16.01 12.97
CA LYS A 158 -11.05 -17.14 13.12
C LYS A 158 -12.18 -17.11 12.09
N VAL A 159 -12.73 -15.94 11.79
CA VAL A 159 -13.79 -15.79 10.77
C VAL A 159 -13.24 -16.16 9.39
N VAL A 160 -12.02 -15.73 9.10
CA VAL A 160 -11.37 -16.03 7.81
C VAL A 160 -11.02 -17.51 7.70
N ASP A 161 -10.55 -18.13 8.77
CA ASP A 161 -10.23 -19.56 8.82
C ASP A 161 -11.49 -20.43 8.72
N GLU A 162 -12.60 -20.03 9.36
CA GLU A 162 -13.91 -20.67 9.21
C GLU A 162 -14.42 -20.57 7.77
N MET A 163 -14.27 -19.40 7.12
CA MET A 163 -14.62 -19.22 5.71
C MET A 163 -13.79 -20.14 4.80
N GLU A 164 -12.49 -20.26 5.06
CA GLU A 164 -11.59 -21.16 4.32
C GLU A 164 -12.02 -22.63 4.44
N LEU A 165 -12.47 -23.08 5.62
CA LEU A 165 -13.02 -24.42 5.82
C LEU A 165 -14.38 -24.59 5.14
N GLN A 166 -15.25 -23.58 5.19
CA GLN A 166 -16.56 -23.61 4.52
C GLN A 166 -16.42 -23.72 3.01
N MET A 167 -15.46 -23.01 2.39
CA MET A 167 -15.18 -23.12 0.95
C MET A 167 -14.86 -24.54 0.48
N GLN A 168 -14.33 -25.38 1.37
CA GLN A 168 -13.98 -26.77 1.08
C GLN A 168 -15.10 -27.77 1.41
N SER A 169 -16.18 -27.31 2.04
CA SER A 169 -17.24 -28.17 2.57
C SER A 169 -18.31 -28.48 1.51
N PRO A 170 -18.90 -29.69 1.51
CA PRO A 170 -20.06 -30.00 0.70
C PRO A 170 -21.21 -29.05 1.02
N GLY A 171 -21.75 -28.36 0.00
CA GLY A 171 -22.83 -27.39 0.17
C GLY A 171 -22.38 -25.93 0.31
N TYR A 172 -21.10 -25.63 0.12
CA TYR A 172 -20.63 -24.24 -0.02
C TYR A 172 -21.41 -23.50 -1.11
N LEU A 173 -21.98 -22.35 -0.76
CA LEU A 173 -22.61 -21.46 -1.73
C LEU A 173 -21.52 -20.68 -2.48
N PRO A 174 -21.42 -20.82 -3.82
CA PRO A 174 -20.40 -20.11 -4.59
C PRO A 174 -20.45 -18.59 -4.36
N ASN A 175 -19.28 -17.96 -4.40
CA ASN A 175 -19.06 -16.52 -4.19
C ASN A 175 -19.35 -15.99 -2.78
N THR A 176 -19.56 -16.83 -1.76
CA THR A 176 -19.80 -16.37 -0.38
C THR A 176 -18.59 -15.61 0.18
N ALA A 177 -17.37 -16.14 0.02
CA ALA A 177 -16.15 -15.48 0.46
C ALA A 177 -15.88 -14.18 -0.31
N GLN A 178 -16.17 -14.16 -1.61
CA GLN A 178 -16.01 -12.99 -2.48
C GLN A 178 -16.99 -11.88 -2.11
N LYS A 179 -18.23 -12.26 -1.81
CA LYS A 179 -19.24 -11.35 -1.29
C LYS A 179 -18.77 -10.71 0.01
N LEU A 180 -18.30 -11.52 0.96
CA LEU A 180 -17.75 -11.03 2.23
C LEU A 180 -16.60 -10.05 1.98
N LEU A 181 -15.63 -10.40 1.12
CA LEU A 181 -14.53 -9.51 0.77
C LEU A 181 -15.01 -8.19 0.17
N ALA A 182 -15.93 -8.24 -0.79
CA ALA A 182 -16.47 -7.06 -1.45
C ALA A 182 -17.24 -6.16 -0.47
N GLU A 183 -18.03 -6.75 0.42
CA GLU A 183 -18.79 -6.01 1.44
C GLU A 183 -17.86 -5.35 2.47
N GLU A 184 -16.89 -6.07 3.04
CA GLU A 184 -15.97 -5.53 4.05
C GLU A 184 -15.12 -4.37 3.50
N LEU A 185 -14.54 -4.52 2.31
CA LEU A 185 -13.71 -3.47 1.72
C LEU A 185 -14.55 -2.27 1.28
N THR A 186 -15.72 -2.51 0.68
CA THR A 186 -16.59 -1.41 0.23
C THR A 186 -17.12 -0.64 1.44
N ARG A 187 -17.51 -1.33 2.52
CA ARG A 187 -17.90 -0.70 3.78
C ARG A 187 -16.76 0.10 4.39
N PHE A 188 -15.55 -0.45 4.39
CA PHE A 188 -14.39 0.24 4.95
C PHE A 188 -14.05 1.54 4.19
N VAL A 189 -14.14 1.52 2.86
CA VAL A 189 -13.75 2.66 2.01
C VAL A 189 -14.89 3.67 1.85
N HIS A 190 -16.12 3.21 1.68
CA HIS A 190 -17.27 4.04 1.28
C HIS A 190 -18.40 4.10 2.33
N GLY A 191 -18.23 3.44 3.48
CA GLY A 191 -19.24 3.36 4.53
C GLY A 191 -20.45 2.50 4.16
N GLU A 192 -21.42 2.45 5.07
CA GLU A 192 -22.65 1.67 4.92
C GLU A 192 -23.54 2.14 3.77
N GLU A 193 -23.56 3.45 3.49
CA GLU A 193 -24.33 4.00 2.38
C GLU A 193 -23.74 3.60 1.03
N GLY A 194 -22.43 3.78 0.84
CA GLY A 194 -21.74 3.37 -0.37
C GLY A 194 -21.84 1.85 -0.60
N LEU A 195 -21.80 1.04 0.47
CA LEU A 195 -22.05 -0.40 0.35
C LEU A 195 -23.46 -0.71 -0.17
N ARG A 196 -24.49 -0.09 0.41
CA ARG A 196 -25.88 -0.31 -0.03
C ARG A 196 -26.10 0.07 -1.49
N GLU A 197 -25.51 1.18 -1.93
CA GLU A 197 -25.57 1.61 -3.33
C GLU A 197 -24.84 0.62 -4.25
N ALA A 198 -23.65 0.16 -3.85
CA ALA A 198 -22.88 -0.80 -4.62
C ALA A 198 -23.61 -2.15 -4.78
N ILE A 199 -24.25 -2.64 -3.72
CA ILE A 199 -25.05 -3.87 -3.77
C ILE A 199 -26.24 -3.70 -4.72
N LYS A 200 -26.99 -2.59 -4.60
CA LYS A 200 -28.13 -2.30 -5.48
C LYS A 200 -27.71 -2.25 -6.95
N ALA A 201 -26.60 -1.57 -7.25
CA ALA A 201 -26.06 -1.48 -8.59
C ALA A 201 -25.64 -2.87 -9.12
N ALA A 202 -24.98 -3.68 -8.30
CA ALA A 202 -24.58 -5.04 -8.66
C ALA A 202 -25.78 -5.96 -8.90
N GLU A 203 -26.86 -5.82 -8.14
CA GLU A 203 -28.11 -6.56 -8.33
C GLU A 203 -28.84 -6.16 -9.62
N ALA A 204 -28.89 -4.87 -9.92
CA ALA A 204 -29.49 -4.35 -11.17
C ALA A 204 -28.72 -4.80 -12.43
N LEU A 205 -27.42 -5.07 -12.32
CA LEU A 205 -26.57 -5.56 -13.41
C LEU A 205 -26.63 -7.08 -13.61
N ARG A 206 -27.34 -7.83 -12.76
CA ARG A 206 -27.45 -9.29 -12.93
C ARG A 206 -28.24 -9.64 -14.20
N PRO A 207 -27.79 -10.62 -15.00
CA PRO A 207 -28.55 -11.09 -16.16
C PRO A 207 -29.97 -11.51 -15.75
N GLY A 208 -30.98 -10.86 -16.32
CA GLY A 208 -32.39 -11.10 -15.98
C GLY A 208 -33.03 -10.13 -14.97
N ALA A 209 -32.31 -9.09 -14.53
CA ALA A 209 -32.92 -8.01 -13.74
C ALA A 209 -33.92 -7.21 -14.62
N GLU A 210 -35.20 -7.21 -14.25
CA GLU A 210 -36.18 -6.29 -14.83
C GLU A 210 -35.82 -4.87 -14.44
N THR A 211 -35.16 -4.16 -15.34
CA THR A 211 -34.99 -2.71 -15.24
C THR A 211 -36.35 -2.07 -15.48
N LYS A 212 -37.08 -1.76 -14.40
CA LYS A 212 -38.13 -0.75 -14.48
C LYS A 212 -37.45 0.59 -14.68
N LEU A 213 -37.39 1.00 -15.95
CA LEU A 213 -37.13 2.38 -16.33
C LEU A 213 -38.31 3.20 -15.82
N ASP A 214 -38.05 4.08 -14.85
CA ASP A 214 -38.93 5.22 -14.57
C ASP A 214 -38.76 6.28 -15.68
#